data_AF-A3EXY5-F1
#
_entry.id   AF-A3EXY5-F1
#
_cell.length_a   1.000
_cell.length_b   1.000
_cell.length_c   1.000
_cell.angle_alpha   90.00
_cell.angle_beta   90.00
_cell.angle_gamma   90.00
#
_symmetry.space_group_name_H-M   'P 1'
#
loop_
_entity.id
_entity.type
_entity.pdbx_description
1 polymer ?
#
loop_
_entity_poly.entity_id
_entity_poly.type
_entity_poly.pdbx_seq_one_letter_code
_entity_poly.pdbx_strand_id
1 'polypeptide(L)'
;IDAAIKAIPSLKPKNDECQTDGLLIEGAHGWTPTMYIRLVQDFGLECEVAQHLAKSYGDRAFAVAKLASLTGKRWPIIGKKVHPEFPYIDAEIRYGVREYALTAIDMIARRLRLAFLNVQAAQEALPGIIDIMAEELHWSKEEKQKQYKAASDFLANEMGQTVNRASKDKIPINLTKDEIQLYIKRFKIIDKDNKGYVSINDIRRGLKNFGEEVRGDELHDILREIDTNMNGQVELDEYLQMMSAIKSGHVTYSRFAKMAEMEEEKHEQDKLNKKITVERSGGGV
;
A
#
# COMPACT_ATOMS: atom_id res chain seq x y z
N ILE A 1 18.81 21.02 -32.69
CA ILE A 1 18.49 21.09 -34.13
C ILE A 1 19.64 21.76 -34.88
N ASP A 2 20.10 22.93 -34.43
CA ASP A 2 21.22 23.66 -35.03
C ASP A 2 22.52 22.86 -35.13
N ALA A 3 22.83 22.07 -34.10
CA ALA A 3 23.97 21.14 -34.11
C ALA A 3 23.84 20.04 -35.20
N ALA A 4 22.62 19.57 -35.47
CA ALA A 4 22.36 18.56 -36.49
C ALA A 4 22.42 19.15 -37.91
N ILE A 5 21.91 20.37 -38.10
CA ILE A 5 22.01 21.12 -39.37
C ILE A 5 23.47 21.45 -39.68
N LYS A 6 24.27 21.81 -38.67
CA LYS A 6 25.71 22.07 -38.82
C LYS A 6 26.50 20.81 -39.20
N ALA A 7 26.11 19.65 -38.68
CA ALA A 7 26.77 18.37 -38.96
C ALA A 7 26.39 17.78 -40.33
N ILE A 8 25.19 18.07 -40.83
CA ILE A 8 24.66 17.52 -42.08
C ILE A 8 24.10 18.66 -42.94
N PRO A 9 24.87 19.18 -43.91
CA PRO A 9 24.49 20.35 -44.72
C PRO A 9 23.24 20.16 -45.60
N SER A 10 22.77 18.92 -45.78
CA SER A 10 21.57 18.59 -46.54
C SER A 10 20.28 18.68 -45.72
N LEU A 11 20.35 18.79 -44.40
CA LEU A 11 19.18 18.93 -43.52
C LEU A 11 18.68 20.38 -43.57
N LYS A 12 17.56 20.59 -44.26
CA LYS A 12 16.82 21.88 -44.29
C LYS A 12 15.57 21.77 -43.42
N PRO A 13 15.48 22.50 -42.29
CA PRO A 13 14.27 22.48 -41.47
C PRO A 13 13.09 23.05 -42.28
N LYS A 14 11.91 22.46 -42.09
CA LYS A 14 10.68 22.86 -42.80
C LYS A 14 10.13 24.21 -42.30
N ASN A 15 10.34 24.51 -41.02
CA ASN A 15 9.90 25.72 -40.34
C ASN A 15 11.11 26.39 -39.69
N ASP A 16 11.15 27.73 -39.72
CA ASP A 16 12.24 28.51 -39.15
C ASP A 16 12.12 28.67 -37.63
N GLU A 17 10.90 28.51 -37.09
CA GLU A 17 10.60 28.65 -35.66
C GLU A 17 10.11 27.33 -35.04
N CYS A 18 10.36 27.17 -33.74
CA CYS A 18 9.91 26.02 -32.97
C CYS A 18 8.38 25.95 -32.96
N GLN A 19 7.81 24.82 -33.40
CA GLN A 19 6.36 24.60 -33.45
C GLN A 19 5.84 23.81 -32.23
N THR A 20 6.65 23.67 -31.18
CA THR A 20 6.24 22.89 -30.00
C THR A 20 5.30 23.67 -29.09
N ASP A 21 5.25 25.00 -29.22
CA ASP A 21 4.29 25.80 -28.47
C ASP A 21 2.86 25.50 -28.94
N GLY A 22 1.98 25.18 -27.99
CA GLY A 22 0.62 24.69 -28.28
C GLY A 22 0.52 23.21 -28.70
N LEU A 23 1.64 22.48 -28.87
CA LEU A 23 1.59 21.04 -29.12
C LEU A 23 1.19 20.31 -27.83
N LEU A 24 -0.02 19.78 -27.81
CA LEU A 24 -0.50 18.98 -26.70
C LEU A 24 0.25 17.65 -26.65
N ILE A 25 0.75 17.32 -25.46
CA ILE A 25 1.33 16.01 -25.19
C ILE A 25 0.24 14.92 -25.25
N GLU A 26 0.68 13.69 -25.43
CA GLU A 26 -0.21 12.53 -25.36
C GLU A 26 -0.93 12.49 -24.00
N GLY A 27 -2.24 12.21 -24.00
CA GLY A 27 -3.07 12.31 -22.80
C GLY A 27 -3.84 13.63 -22.69
N ALA A 28 -3.38 14.73 -23.31
CA ALA A 28 -3.94 16.05 -23.03
C ALA A 28 -5.13 16.46 -23.91
N HIS A 29 -5.37 15.82 -25.05
CA HIS A 29 -6.31 16.34 -26.07
C HIS A 29 -7.79 16.26 -25.63
N GLY A 30 -8.18 15.18 -24.95
CA GLY A 30 -9.56 14.95 -24.48
C GLY A 30 -9.76 15.07 -22.97
N TRP A 31 -8.79 15.62 -22.25
CA TRP A 31 -8.86 15.68 -20.78
C TRP A 31 -9.88 16.71 -20.30
N THR A 32 -10.69 16.33 -19.31
CA THR A 32 -11.55 17.26 -18.57
C THR A 32 -11.59 16.88 -17.09
N PRO A 33 -11.77 17.82 -16.15
CA PRO A 33 -11.83 17.52 -14.71
C PRO A 33 -12.93 16.50 -14.34
N THR A 34 -13.99 16.43 -15.13
CA THR A 34 -15.16 15.56 -14.91
C THR A 34 -15.08 14.25 -15.69
N MET A 35 -14.01 13.99 -16.44
CA MET A 35 -13.94 12.80 -17.31
C MET A 35 -13.99 11.47 -16.53
N TYR A 36 -13.55 11.48 -15.27
CA TYR A 36 -13.61 10.29 -14.40
C TYR A 36 -15.04 9.79 -14.20
N ILE A 37 -16.06 10.66 -14.30
CA ILE A 37 -17.46 10.28 -14.21
C ILE A 37 -17.82 9.29 -15.32
N ARG A 38 -17.31 9.53 -16.55
CA ARG A 38 -17.52 8.62 -17.68
C ARG A 38 -16.77 7.31 -17.48
N LEU A 39 -15.56 7.35 -16.93
CA LEU A 39 -14.82 6.12 -16.58
C LEU A 39 -15.60 5.27 -15.56
N VAL A 40 -16.24 5.89 -14.57
CA VAL A 40 -17.08 5.17 -13.59
C VAL A 40 -18.34 4.61 -14.27
N GLN A 41 -19.03 5.40 -15.08
CA GLN A 41 -20.31 5.02 -15.69
C GLN A 41 -20.15 3.97 -16.81
N ASP A 42 -19.17 4.15 -17.69
CA ASP A 42 -19.01 3.32 -18.89
C ASP A 42 -18.30 2.00 -18.57
N PHE A 43 -17.38 2.00 -17.59
CA PHE A 43 -16.53 0.85 -17.27
C PHE A 43 -16.84 0.21 -15.91
N GLY A 44 -17.57 0.88 -15.03
CA GLY A 44 -17.85 0.38 -13.68
C GLY A 44 -16.61 0.37 -12.77
N LEU A 45 -15.69 1.33 -12.98
CA LEU A 45 -14.51 1.51 -12.13
C LEU A 45 -14.88 2.12 -10.77
N GLU A 46 -14.07 1.82 -9.75
CA GLU A 46 -14.14 2.53 -8.48
C GLU A 46 -13.81 4.02 -8.67
N CYS A 47 -14.51 4.91 -7.95
CA CYS A 47 -14.39 6.35 -8.14
C CYS A 47 -12.95 6.86 -7.97
N GLU A 48 -12.26 6.39 -6.92
CA GLU A 48 -10.88 6.74 -6.64
C GLU A 48 -9.92 6.34 -7.77
N VAL A 49 -10.07 5.10 -8.28
CA VAL A 49 -9.31 4.58 -9.41
C VAL A 49 -9.58 5.39 -10.68
N ALA A 50 -10.84 5.70 -10.96
CA ALA A 50 -11.21 6.49 -12.13
C ALA A 50 -10.62 7.92 -12.08
N GLN A 51 -10.62 8.55 -10.90
CA GLN A 51 -9.98 9.86 -10.69
C GLN A 51 -8.47 9.78 -10.90
N HIS A 52 -7.82 8.77 -10.33
CA HIS A 52 -6.38 8.52 -10.51
C HIS A 52 -6.02 8.33 -11.98
N LEU A 53 -6.75 7.48 -12.71
CA LEU A 53 -6.49 7.24 -14.14
C LEU A 53 -6.69 8.50 -14.96
N ALA A 54 -7.76 9.26 -14.73
CA ALA A 54 -8.01 10.52 -15.42
C ALA A 54 -6.92 11.56 -15.18
N LYS A 55 -6.36 11.62 -13.96
CA LYS A 55 -5.27 12.54 -13.60
C LYS A 55 -3.93 12.10 -14.19
N SER A 56 -3.66 10.80 -14.24
CA SER A 56 -2.36 10.26 -14.64
C SER A 56 -2.22 10.06 -16.14
N TYR A 57 -3.27 9.60 -16.81
CA TYR A 57 -3.26 9.23 -18.23
C TYR A 57 -4.06 10.17 -19.12
N GLY A 58 -4.79 11.11 -18.53
CA GLY A 58 -5.60 12.04 -19.30
C GLY A 58 -6.65 11.31 -20.15
N ASP A 59 -6.79 11.71 -21.42
CA ASP A 59 -7.67 11.05 -22.39
C ASP A 59 -7.32 9.57 -22.68
N ARG A 60 -6.08 9.14 -22.39
CA ARG A 60 -5.66 7.74 -22.51
C ARG A 60 -6.24 6.85 -21.42
N ALA A 61 -6.81 7.42 -20.34
CA ALA A 61 -7.45 6.66 -19.27
C ALA A 61 -8.52 5.69 -19.78
N PHE A 62 -9.24 6.05 -20.86
CA PHE A 62 -10.20 5.15 -21.51
C PHE A 62 -9.54 3.95 -22.18
N ALA A 63 -8.36 4.13 -22.78
CA ALA A 63 -7.59 3.04 -23.36
C ALA A 63 -7.03 2.12 -22.25
N VAL A 64 -6.57 2.70 -21.14
CA VAL A 64 -6.13 1.94 -19.95
C VAL A 64 -7.30 1.12 -19.38
N ALA A 65 -8.46 1.75 -19.17
CA ALA A 65 -9.64 1.08 -18.60
C ALA A 65 -10.10 -0.14 -19.42
N LYS A 66 -9.96 -0.09 -20.75
CA LYS A 66 -10.28 -1.23 -21.63
C LYS A 66 -9.39 -2.47 -21.41
N LEU A 67 -8.21 -2.30 -20.82
CA LEU A 67 -7.28 -3.40 -20.53
C LEU A 67 -7.50 -4.03 -19.14
N ALA A 68 -8.38 -3.44 -18.33
CA ALA A 68 -8.63 -3.89 -16.97
C ALA A 68 -9.37 -5.22 -16.94
N SER A 69 -8.92 -6.13 -16.08
CA SER A 69 -9.60 -7.40 -15.88
C SER A 69 -10.88 -7.22 -15.06
N LEU A 70 -11.84 -8.13 -15.24
CA LEU A 70 -13.05 -8.22 -14.43
C LEU A 70 -12.69 -8.58 -12.98
N THR A 71 -13.31 -7.90 -12.02
CA THR A 71 -13.06 -8.17 -10.59
C THR A 71 -13.83 -9.37 -10.05
N GLY A 72 -14.91 -9.78 -10.75
CA GLY A 72 -15.87 -10.77 -10.28
C GLY A 72 -16.83 -10.26 -9.20
N LYS A 73 -16.78 -8.96 -8.85
CA LYS A 73 -17.68 -8.32 -7.88
C LYS A 73 -18.84 -7.63 -8.60
N ARG A 74 -19.93 -7.35 -7.87
CA ARG A 74 -21.02 -6.49 -8.36
C ARG A 74 -20.53 -5.05 -8.59
N TRP A 75 -19.63 -4.59 -7.73
CA TRP A 75 -18.98 -3.29 -7.81
C TRP A 75 -17.62 -3.34 -7.07
N PRO A 76 -16.55 -2.71 -7.59
CA PRO A 76 -16.39 -2.26 -8.97
C PRO A 76 -16.41 -3.44 -9.96
N ILE A 77 -16.83 -3.23 -11.20
CA ILE A 77 -17.00 -4.29 -12.22
C ILE A 77 -15.64 -4.72 -12.78
N ILE A 78 -14.78 -3.73 -13.08
CA ILE A 78 -13.42 -3.94 -13.60
C ILE A 78 -12.39 -3.19 -12.74
N GLY A 79 -11.12 -3.44 -12.99
CA GLY A 79 -10.01 -2.74 -12.34
C GLY A 79 -9.62 -3.43 -11.05
N LYS A 80 -8.94 -4.57 -11.18
CA LYS A 80 -8.41 -5.28 -10.02
C LYS A 80 -7.25 -4.47 -9.47
N LYS A 81 -7.44 -3.87 -8.29
CA LYS A 81 -6.37 -3.15 -7.57
C LYS A 81 -5.17 -4.08 -7.35
N VAL A 82 -3.98 -3.55 -7.61
CA VAL A 82 -2.69 -4.22 -7.37
C VAL A 82 -2.42 -4.33 -5.88
N HIS A 83 -2.73 -3.26 -5.13
CA HIS A 83 -2.70 -3.22 -3.68
C HIS A 83 -4.02 -2.59 -3.17
N PRO A 84 -4.65 -3.10 -2.10
CA PRO A 84 -5.96 -2.61 -1.65
C PRO A 84 -6.03 -1.11 -1.33
N GLU A 85 -4.93 -0.56 -0.81
CA GLU A 85 -4.85 0.81 -0.31
C GLU A 85 -4.51 1.85 -1.37
N PHE A 86 -4.08 1.44 -2.57
CA PHE A 86 -3.66 2.36 -3.62
C PHE A 86 -4.54 2.21 -4.87
N PRO A 87 -4.80 3.30 -5.62
CA PRO A 87 -5.69 3.28 -6.78
C PRO A 87 -5.04 2.70 -8.04
N TYR A 88 -3.99 1.88 -7.90
CA TYR A 88 -3.31 1.24 -9.02
C TYR A 88 -4.00 -0.06 -9.41
N ILE A 89 -4.27 -0.25 -10.70
CA ILE A 89 -4.93 -1.45 -11.22
C ILE A 89 -4.04 -2.26 -12.16
N ASP A 90 -4.39 -3.54 -12.34
CA ASP A 90 -3.77 -4.46 -13.29
C ASP A 90 -3.63 -3.88 -14.71
N ALA A 91 -4.61 -3.09 -15.13
CA ALA A 91 -4.63 -2.43 -16.43
C ALA A 91 -3.46 -1.46 -16.65
N GLU A 92 -3.03 -0.74 -15.60
CA GLU A 92 -1.90 0.20 -15.69
C GLU A 92 -0.58 -0.53 -15.92
N ILE A 93 -0.44 -1.74 -15.38
CA ILE A 93 0.75 -2.58 -15.61
C ILE A 93 0.79 -3.00 -17.08
N ARG A 94 -0.33 -3.52 -17.60
CA ARG A 94 -0.45 -3.90 -19.02
C ARG A 94 -0.20 -2.71 -19.94
N TYR A 95 -0.76 -1.56 -19.61
CA TYR A 95 -0.56 -0.33 -20.38
C TYR A 95 0.89 0.15 -20.29
N GLY A 96 1.51 0.13 -19.11
CA GLY A 96 2.90 0.53 -18.92
C GLY A 96 3.89 -0.34 -19.70
N VAL A 97 3.61 -1.64 -19.85
CA VAL A 97 4.40 -2.54 -20.73
C VAL A 97 4.32 -2.07 -22.20
N ARG A 98 3.15 -1.65 -22.66
CA ARG A 98 2.98 -1.07 -24.01
C ARG A 98 3.71 0.27 -24.16
N GLU A 99 3.87 0.99 -23.06
CA GLU A 99 4.73 2.18 -22.97
C GLU A 99 6.21 1.84 -22.66
N TYR A 100 6.68 0.65 -23.07
CA TYR A 100 8.08 0.23 -22.98
C TYR A 100 8.64 0.12 -21.54
N ALA A 101 7.79 -0.13 -20.53
CA ALA A 101 8.28 -0.58 -19.23
C ALA A 101 8.71 -2.06 -19.32
N LEU A 102 10.02 -2.29 -19.40
CA LEU A 102 10.58 -3.63 -19.64
C LEU A 102 11.15 -4.29 -18.38
N THR A 103 11.24 -3.57 -17.26
CA THR A 103 11.70 -4.13 -15.98
C THR A 103 10.69 -3.89 -14.87
N ALA A 104 10.71 -4.75 -13.85
CA ALA A 104 9.85 -4.58 -12.67
C ALA A 104 10.11 -3.24 -11.97
N ILE A 105 11.37 -2.76 -11.98
CA ILE A 105 11.77 -1.47 -11.43
C ILE A 105 11.11 -0.32 -12.20
N ASP A 106 11.10 -0.36 -13.53
CA ASP A 106 10.43 0.67 -14.35
C ASP A 106 8.95 0.81 -13.97
N MET A 107 8.29 -0.32 -13.71
CA MET A 107 6.89 -0.37 -13.34
C MET A 107 6.65 0.23 -11.95
N ILE A 108 7.32 -0.28 -10.92
CA ILE A 108 7.08 0.16 -9.52
C ILE A 108 7.60 1.56 -9.23
N ALA A 109 8.68 2.00 -9.89
CA ALA A 109 9.34 3.27 -9.61
C ALA A 109 8.85 4.40 -10.54
N ARG A 110 8.66 4.14 -11.84
CA ARG A 110 8.37 5.23 -12.80
C ARG A 110 6.92 5.30 -13.26
N ARG A 111 6.30 4.15 -13.52
CA ARG A 111 4.91 4.08 -14.01
C ARG A 111 3.91 4.22 -12.87
N LEU A 112 3.97 3.33 -11.88
CA LEU A 112 3.09 3.37 -10.72
C LEU A 112 3.58 4.37 -9.66
N ARG A 113 4.91 4.45 -9.47
CA ARG A 113 5.56 5.21 -8.37
C ARG A 113 5.23 4.71 -6.97
N LEU A 114 4.67 3.50 -6.86
CA LEU A 114 4.34 2.86 -5.58
C LEU A 114 5.58 2.71 -4.68
N ALA A 115 6.75 2.47 -5.28
CA ALA A 115 8.02 2.37 -4.55
C ALA A 115 8.40 3.64 -3.77
N PHE A 116 7.95 4.82 -4.20
CA PHE A 116 8.21 6.10 -3.52
C PHE A 116 7.12 6.44 -2.50
N LEU A 117 5.91 5.95 -2.72
CA LEU A 117 4.78 6.20 -1.82
C LEU A 117 4.85 5.31 -0.58
N ASN A 118 5.06 4.01 -0.79
CA ASN A 118 5.12 3.01 0.29
C ASN A 118 5.91 1.79 -0.18
N VAL A 119 7.11 1.63 0.39
CA VAL A 119 8.04 0.55 0.03
C VAL A 119 7.49 -0.83 0.40
N GLN A 120 6.74 -0.93 1.50
CA GLN A 120 6.17 -2.20 1.96
C GLN A 120 5.03 -2.63 1.03
N ALA A 121 4.10 -1.72 0.71
CA ALA A 121 3.05 -1.98 -0.26
C ALA A 121 3.61 -2.31 -1.65
N ALA A 122 4.72 -1.67 -2.05
CA ALA A 122 5.43 -2.03 -3.28
C ALA A 122 5.99 -3.46 -3.25
N GLN A 123 6.59 -3.87 -2.12
CA GLN A 123 7.11 -5.22 -1.93
C GLN A 123 6.00 -6.28 -1.95
N GLU A 124 4.86 -6.01 -1.33
CA GLU A 124 3.70 -6.91 -1.31
C GLU A 124 3.03 -7.04 -2.68
N ALA A 125 2.96 -5.93 -3.42
CA ALA A 125 2.44 -5.89 -4.79
C ALA A 125 3.37 -6.56 -5.81
N LEU A 126 4.67 -6.62 -5.53
CA LEU A 126 5.72 -7.00 -6.49
C LEU A 126 5.48 -8.35 -7.19
N PRO A 127 5.13 -9.46 -6.49
CA PRO A 127 4.85 -10.74 -7.15
C PRO A 127 3.73 -10.62 -8.18
N GLY A 128 2.63 -9.95 -7.82
CA GLY A 128 1.48 -9.76 -8.72
C GLY A 128 1.82 -8.89 -9.93
N ILE A 129 2.65 -7.86 -9.74
CA ILE A 129 3.13 -7.02 -10.85
C ILE A 129 3.99 -7.84 -11.82
N ILE A 130 4.93 -8.62 -11.30
CA ILE A 130 5.82 -9.45 -12.12
C ILE A 130 5.04 -10.52 -12.88
N ASP A 131 4.01 -11.11 -12.27
CA ASP A 131 3.15 -12.07 -12.96
C ASP A 131 2.43 -11.45 -14.16
N ILE A 132 1.84 -10.27 -13.98
CA ILE A 132 1.18 -9.54 -15.08
C ILE A 132 2.19 -9.13 -16.16
N MET A 133 3.34 -8.59 -15.78
CA MET A 133 4.39 -8.22 -16.74
C MET A 133 4.92 -9.44 -17.51
N ALA A 134 5.07 -10.59 -16.85
CA ALA A 134 5.52 -11.81 -17.47
C ALA A 134 4.52 -12.40 -18.46
N GLU A 135 3.21 -12.22 -18.21
CA GLU A 135 2.18 -12.58 -19.18
C GLU A 135 2.32 -11.76 -20.47
N GLU A 136 2.52 -10.44 -20.35
CA GLU A 136 2.62 -9.51 -21.48
C GLU A 136 3.97 -9.61 -22.23
N LEU A 137 5.08 -9.83 -21.52
CA LEU A 137 6.43 -9.91 -22.08
C LEU A 137 6.93 -11.34 -22.31
N HIS A 138 6.10 -12.34 -21.99
CA HIS A 138 6.41 -13.76 -22.12
C HIS A 138 7.68 -14.19 -21.36
N TRP A 139 7.82 -13.76 -20.10
CA TRP A 139 8.99 -14.10 -19.29
C TRP A 139 9.03 -15.56 -18.84
N SER A 140 10.24 -16.13 -18.82
CA SER A 140 10.50 -17.43 -18.20
C SER A 140 10.46 -17.34 -16.68
N LYS A 141 10.35 -18.49 -15.99
CA LYS A 141 10.42 -18.54 -14.53
C LYS A 141 11.73 -17.98 -13.98
N GLU A 142 12.83 -18.18 -14.72
CA GLU A 142 14.15 -17.66 -14.36
C GLU A 142 14.17 -16.13 -14.43
N GLU A 143 13.61 -15.56 -15.49
CA GLU A 143 13.55 -14.10 -15.65
C GLU A 143 12.62 -13.47 -14.59
N LYS A 144 11.49 -14.10 -14.27
CA LYS A 144 10.62 -13.66 -13.14
C LYS A 144 11.42 -13.55 -11.83
N GLN A 145 12.20 -14.58 -11.50
CA GLN A 145 13.00 -14.61 -10.27
C GLN A 145 14.10 -13.54 -10.28
N LYS A 146 14.74 -13.32 -11.44
CA LYS A 146 15.75 -12.29 -11.63
C LYS A 146 15.17 -10.88 -11.43
N GLN A 147 14.01 -10.60 -12.03
CA GLN A 147 13.29 -9.34 -11.88
C GLN A 147 12.84 -9.12 -10.44
N TYR A 148 12.33 -10.16 -9.78
CA TYR A 148 11.92 -10.10 -8.37
C TYR A 148 13.10 -9.74 -7.46
N LYS A 149 14.24 -10.42 -7.66
CA LYS A 149 15.45 -10.15 -6.87
C LYS A 149 15.96 -8.72 -7.10
N ALA A 150 16.09 -8.30 -8.36
CA ALA A 150 16.55 -6.96 -8.69
C ALA A 150 15.64 -5.86 -8.13
N ALA A 151 14.33 -6.03 -8.22
CA ALA A 151 13.36 -5.09 -7.66
C ALA A 151 13.36 -5.09 -6.12
N SER A 152 13.51 -6.25 -5.48
CA SER A 152 13.62 -6.34 -4.02
C SER A 152 14.91 -5.67 -3.52
N ASP A 153 16.04 -5.87 -4.22
CA ASP A 153 17.31 -5.23 -3.89
C ASP A 153 17.22 -3.70 -4.07
N PHE A 154 16.52 -3.23 -5.10
CA PHE A 154 16.23 -1.80 -5.33
C PHE A 154 15.39 -1.20 -4.19
N LEU A 155 14.29 -1.86 -3.81
CA LEU A 155 13.44 -1.42 -2.71
C LEU A 155 14.20 -1.39 -1.37
N ALA A 156 15.03 -2.40 -1.11
CA ALA A 156 15.80 -2.51 0.12
C ALA A 156 16.87 -1.42 0.25
N ASN A 157 17.63 -1.16 -0.81
CA ASN A 157 18.84 -0.33 -0.76
C ASN A 157 18.61 1.11 -1.23
N GLU A 158 17.84 1.32 -2.28
CA GLU A 158 17.67 2.64 -2.91
C GLU A 158 16.45 3.39 -2.36
N MET A 159 15.39 2.65 -1.99
CA MET A 159 14.14 3.24 -1.51
C MET A 159 14.04 3.35 0.01
N GLY A 160 15.14 3.10 0.73
CA GLY A 160 15.25 3.40 2.16
C GLY A 160 14.58 2.38 3.10
N GLN A 161 14.16 1.20 2.62
CA GLN A 161 13.60 0.16 3.50
C GLN A 161 14.57 -0.19 4.65
N THR A 162 15.86 -0.32 4.31
CA THR A 162 16.92 -0.62 5.29
C THR A 162 17.33 0.59 6.11
N VAL A 163 17.31 1.79 5.54
CA VAL A 163 17.65 3.04 6.22
C VAL A 163 16.61 3.39 7.29
N ASN A 164 15.32 3.19 6.99
CA ASN A 164 14.23 3.33 7.95
C ASN A 164 14.38 2.30 9.09
N ARG A 165 14.75 1.05 8.78
CA ARG A 165 15.04 0.01 9.80
C ARG A 165 16.22 0.36 10.71
N ALA A 166 17.36 0.76 10.12
CA ALA A 166 18.55 1.13 10.89
C ALA A 166 18.34 2.40 11.74
N SER A 167 17.42 3.26 11.35
CA SER A 167 17.00 4.43 12.14
C SER A 167 16.06 4.02 13.28
N LYS A 168 15.16 3.05 13.04
CA LYS A 168 14.31 2.41 14.07
C LYS A 168 15.14 1.66 15.12
N ASP A 169 16.18 0.93 14.71
CA ASP A 169 17.07 0.18 15.64
C ASP A 169 17.89 1.10 16.57
N LYS A 170 17.99 2.40 16.26
CA LYS A 170 18.69 3.39 17.09
C LYS A 170 17.84 3.95 18.22
N ILE A 171 16.52 3.72 18.25
CA ILE A 171 15.69 4.13 19.38
C ILE A 171 15.86 3.07 20.48
N PRO A 172 16.58 3.36 21.58
CA PRO A 172 16.77 2.38 22.62
C PRO A 172 15.42 2.03 23.25
N ILE A 173 14.97 0.80 23.02
CA ILE A 173 13.81 0.22 23.72
C ILE A 173 14.24 -0.03 25.16
N ASN A 174 13.85 0.87 26.08
CA ASN A 174 14.19 0.74 27.50
C ASN A 174 13.13 -0.10 28.22
N LEU A 175 12.99 -1.34 27.77
CA LEU A 175 12.06 -2.31 28.31
C LEU A 175 12.81 -3.52 28.88
N THR A 176 12.32 -4.07 29.98
CA THR A 176 12.84 -5.33 30.52
C THR A 176 12.41 -6.50 29.63
N LYS A 177 13.09 -7.65 29.75
CA LYS A 177 12.72 -8.86 28.98
C LYS A 177 11.27 -9.27 29.22
N ASP A 178 10.78 -9.12 30.45
CA ASP A 178 9.41 -9.48 30.82
C ASP A 178 8.39 -8.52 30.19
N GLU A 179 8.69 -7.22 30.16
CA GLU A 179 7.85 -6.22 29.48
C GLU A 179 7.80 -6.44 27.97
N ILE A 180 8.94 -6.77 27.35
CA ILE A 180 8.98 -7.09 25.92
C ILE A 180 8.09 -8.31 25.63
N GLN A 181 8.16 -9.36 26.45
CA GLN A 181 7.29 -10.52 26.27
C GLN A 181 5.81 -10.19 26.49
N LEU A 182 5.49 -9.35 27.47
CA LEU A 182 4.13 -8.87 27.71
C LEU A 182 3.58 -8.12 26.49
N TYR A 183 4.34 -7.19 25.93
CA TYR A 183 3.91 -6.44 24.75
C TYR A 183 3.81 -7.32 23.51
N ILE A 184 4.73 -8.26 23.29
CA ILE A 184 4.61 -9.25 22.20
C ILE A 184 3.31 -10.06 22.34
N LYS A 185 2.96 -10.47 23.56
CA LYS A 185 1.71 -11.18 23.83
C LYS A 185 0.49 -10.31 23.48
N ARG A 186 0.48 -9.03 23.88
CA ARG A 186 -0.59 -8.07 23.53
C ARG A 186 -0.72 -7.89 22.02
N PHE A 187 0.40 -7.69 21.33
CA PHE A 187 0.43 -7.51 19.88
C PHE A 187 -0.22 -8.68 19.14
N LYS A 188 0.08 -9.93 19.56
CA LYS A 188 -0.53 -11.14 18.99
C LYS A 188 -2.02 -11.29 19.25
N ILE A 189 -2.55 -10.67 20.30
CA ILE A 189 -4.01 -10.69 20.58
C ILE A 189 -4.74 -9.80 19.57
N ILE A 190 -4.14 -8.66 19.23
CA ILE A 190 -4.67 -7.68 18.28
C ILE A 190 -4.54 -8.20 16.84
N ASP A 191 -3.37 -8.76 16.48
CA ASP A 191 -3.13 -9.40 15.18
C ASP A 191 -3.74 -10.81 15.12
N LYS A 192 -5.08 -10.87 15.11
CA LYS A 192 -5.83 -12.15 15.06
C LYS A 192 -5.52 -12.99 13.82
N ASP A 193 -5.12 -12.34 12.74
CA ASP A 193 -4.82 -13.00 11.47
C ASP A 193 -3.35 -13.51 11.42
N ASN A 194 -2.53 -13.27 12.46
CA ASN A 194 -1.09 -13.57 12.52
C ASN A 194 -0.31 -13.07 11.30
N LYS A 195 -0.61 -11.85 10.84
CA LYS A 195 0.05 -11.21 9.70
C LYS A 195 1.45 -10.71 10.04
N GLY A 196 1.74 -10.52 11.33
CA GLY A 196 2.98 -9.89 11.82
C GLY A 196 2.90 -8.37 11.89
N TYR A 197 1.75 -7.78 11.56
CA TYR A 197 1.46 -6.35 11.61
C TYR A 197 -0.01 -6.13 12.00
N VAL A 198 -0.30 -4.98 12.59
CA VAL A 198 -1.67 -4.56 12.94
C VAL A 198 -2.16 -3.57 11.88
N SER A 199 -3.22 -3.93 11.15
CA SER A 199 -3.81 -3.06 10.11
C SER A 199 -4.86 -2.11 10.70
N ILE A 200 -5.26 -1.08 9.93
CA ILE A 200 -6.36 -0.18 10.32
C ILE A 200 -7.68 -0.93 10.60
N ASN A 201 -7.89 -2.07 9.94
CA ASN A 201 -9.05 -2.93 10.17
C ASN A 201 -8.98 -3.65 11.51
N ASP A 202 -7.78 -4.04 11.96
CA ASP A 202 -7.56 -4.63 13.27
C ASP A 202 -7.82 -3.60 14.38
N ILE A 203 -7.30 -2.38 14.21
CA ILE A 203 -7.56 -1.24 15.11
C ILE A 203 -9.06 -0.95 15.20
N ARG A 204 -9.73 -0.83 14.04
CA ARG A 204 -11.18 -0.60 13.98
C ARG A 204 -11.98 -1.69 14.69
N ARG A 205 -11.58 -2.96 14.53
CA ARG A 205 -12.24 -4.09 15.21
C ARG A 205 -12.03 -4.03 16.72
N GLY A 206 -10.81 -3.76 17.17
CA GLY A 206 -10.51 -3.65 18.59
C GLY A 206 -11.28 -2.51 19.26
N LEU A 207 -11.32 -1.33 18.63
CA LEU A 207 -12.09 -0.19 19.13
C LEU A 207 -13.61 -0.43 19.10
N LYS A 208 -14.13 -1.06 18.04
CA LYS A 208 -15.55 -1.43 17.97
C LYS A 208 -15.95 -2.44 19.06
N ASN A 209 -15.07 -3.38 19.39
CA ASN A 209 -15.28 -4.32 20.49
C ASN A 209 -15.37 -3.65 21.87
N PHE A 210 -14.97 -2.38 21.95
CA PHE A 210 -14.99 -1.54 23.14
C PHE A 210 -16.22 -0.61 23.19
N GLY A 211 -17.09 -0.63 22.17
CA GLY A 211 -18.28 0.23 22.12
C GLY A 211 -17.99 1.68 21.73
N GLU A 212 -16.76 2.00 21.34
CA GLU A 212 -16.42 3.26 20.68
C GLU A 212 -16.56 3.10 19.17
N GLU A 213 -17.50 3.84 18.58
CA GLU A 213 -17.65 3.92 17.13
C GLU A 213 -16.76 5.04 16.61
N VAL A 214 -15.52 4.67 16.27
CA VAL A 214 -14.50 5.61 15.82
C VAL A 214 -14.65 5.85 14.32
N ARG A 215 -14.64 7.13 13.91
CA ARG A 215 -14.75 7.50 12.49
C ARG A 215 -13.49 7.10 11.72
N GLY A 216 -13.63 6.90 10.41
CA GLY A 216 -12.51 6.55 9.53
C GLY A 216 -11.31 7.49 9.66
N ASP A 217 -11.58 8.79 9.80
CA ASP A 217 -10.53 9.81 9.91
C ASP A 217 -9.77 9.72 11.25
N GLU A 218 -10.47 9.44 12.35
CA GLU A 218 -9.87 9.26 13.68
C GLU A 218 -9.03 7.97 13.77
N LEU A 219 -9.41 6.92 13.02
CA LEU A 219 -8.59 5.70 12.91
C LEU A 219 -7.25 5.99 12.23
N HIS A 220 -7.24 6.87 11.23
CA HIS A 220 -5.99 7.32 10.60
C HIS A 220 -5.15 8.17 11.55
N ASP A 221 -5.77 8.97 12.42
CA ASP A 221 -5.02 9.70 13.47
C ASP A 221 -4.33 8.74 14.44
N ILE A 222 -5.04 7.72 14.92
CA ILE A 222 -4.48 6.69 15.83
C ILE A 222 -3.35 5.93 15.14
N LEU A 223 -3.53 5.58 13.86
CA LEU A 223 -2.50 4.91 13.08
C LEU A 223 -1.26 5.79 12.94
N ARG A 224 -1.44 7.07 12.55
CA ARG A 224 -0.36 8.05 12.39
C ARG A 224 0.44 8.32 13.66
N GLU A 225 -0.14 8.11 14.84
CA GLU A 225 0.57 8.26 16.12
C GLU A 225 1.68 7.20 16.31
N ILE A 226 1.66 6.09 15.56
CA ILE A 226 2.49 4.91 15.79
C ILE A 226 3.22 4.47 14.52
N ASP A 227 2.55 4.58 13.38
CA ASP A 227 3.05 4.25 12.05
C ASP A 227 4.12 5.27 11.62
N THR A 228 5.34 5.03 12.09
CA THR A 228 6.49 5.91 11.84
C THR A 228 7.00 5.81 10.41
N ASN A 229 6.79 4.67 9.74
CA ASN A 229 7.20 4.46 8.36
C ASN A 229 6.09 4.80 7.34
N MET A 230 4.93 5.28 7.81
CA MET A 230 3.74 5.61 7.01
C MET A 230 3.35 4.48 6.06
N ASN A 231 3.53 3.23 6.49
CA ASN A 231 3.23 2.07 5.66
C ASN A 231 1.75 1.65 5.72
N GLY A 232 0.91 2.34 6.52
CA GLY A 232 -0.51 2.04 6.70
C GLY A 232 -0.79 0.97 7.77
N GLN A 233 0.26 0.46 8.42
CA GLN A 233 0.25 -0.68 9.32
C GLN A 233 1.11 -0.38 10.55
N VAL A 234 0.92 -1.12 11.64
CA VAL A 234 1.76 -1.03 12.83
C VAL A 234 2.55 -2.32 12.97
N GLU A 235 3.86 -2.23 12.78
CA GLU A 235 4.79 -3.35 12.98
C GLU A 235 5.12 -3.55 14.48
N LEU A 236 5.63 -4.75 14.84
CA LEU A 236 5.93 -5.08 16.25
C LEU A 236 7.00 -4.15 16.86
N ASP A 237 7.99 -3.76 16.07
CA ASP A 237 9.05 -2.83 16.49
C ASP A 237 8.50 -1.43 16.80
N GLU A 238 7.61 -0.90 15.96
CA GLU A 238 6.92 0.38 16.16
C GLU A 238 6.04 0.34 17.42
N TYR A 239 5.33 -0.77 17.61
CA TYR A 239 4.54 -0.99 18.81
C TYR A 239 5.41 -1.01 20.08
N LEU A 240 6.56 -1.69 20.05
CA LEU A 240 7.49 -1.71 21.19
C LEU A 240 8.13 -0.34 21.44
N GLN A 241 8.46 0.41 20.39
CA GLN A 241 8.96 1.78 20.49
C GLN A 241 7.93 2.71 21.14
N MET A 242 6.67 2.63 20.73
CA MET A 242 5.57 3.38 21.36
C MET A 242 5.45 3.02 22.85
N MET A 243 5.44 1.73 23.19
CA MET A 243 5.34 1.29 24.59
C MET A 243 6.54 1.74 25.44
N SER A 244 7.75 1.74 24.86
CA SER A 244 8.95 2.29 25.49
C SER A 244 8.84 3.82 25.68
N ALA A 245 8.27 4.54 24.71
CA ALA A 245 8.06 5.99 24.79
C ALA A 245 7.02 6.37 25.87
N ILE A 246 5.98 5.55 26.03
CA ILE A 246 4.97 5.71 27.09
C ILE A 246 5.61 5.48 28.46
N LYS A 247 6.35 4.37 28.61
CA LYS A 247 7.03 4.05 29.88
C LYS A 247 8.05 5.11 30.30
N SER A 248 8.78 5.66 29.34
CA SER A 248 9.77 6.72 29.59
C SER A 248 9.14 8.12 29.76
N GLY A 249 7.82 8.24 29.65
CA GLY A 249 7.08 9.49 29.84
C GLY A 249 7.19 10.49 28.69
N HIS A 250 7.79 10.09 27.56
CA HIS A 250 7.85 10.92 26.34
C HIS A 250 6.50 11.00 25.63
N VAL A 251 5.65 10.00 25.85
CA VAL A 251 4.26 9.96 25.37
C VAL A 251 3.36 9.77 26.58
N THR A 252 2.42 10.68 26.81
CA THR A 252 1.54 10.64 27.98
C THR A 252 0.22 9.92 27.71
N TYR A 253 -0.24 9.90 26.46
CA TYR A 253 -1.52 9.29 26.08
C TYR A 253 -1.48 8.76 24.64
N SER A 254 -1.62 7.45 24.46
CA SER A 254 -1.86 6.82 23.17
C SER A 254 -3.15 6.02 23.23
N ARG A 255 -4.07 6.30 22.31
CA ARG A 255 -5.36 5.58 22.23
C ARG A 255 -5.14 4.10 21.90
N PHE A 256 -4.12 3.81 21.10
CA PHE A 256 -3.76 2.45 20.74
C PHE A 256 -3.18 1.68 21.93
N ALA A 257 -2.35 2.30 22.77
CA ALA A 257 -1.82 1.64 23.95
C ALA A 257 -2.93 1.24 24.92
N LYS A 258 -3.92 2.13 25.12
CA LYS A 258 -5.13 1.88 25.89
C LYS A 258 -5.95 0.72 25.30
N MET A 259 -6.14 0.70 23.97
CA MET A 259 -6.79 -0.41 23.28
C MET A 259 -6.06 -1.74 23.54
N ALA A 260 -4.74 -1.75 23.44
CA ALA A 260 -3.94 -2.96 23.60
C ALA A 260 -3.99 -3.55 25.02
N GLU A 261 -4.01 -2.69 26.04
CA GLU A 261 -4.23 -3.09 27.45
C GLU A 261 -5.59 -3.74 27.63
N MET A 262 -6.65 -3.13 27.09
CA MET A 262 -8.02 -3.60 27.28
C MET A 262 -8.31 -4.90 26.52
N GLU A 263 -7.75 -5.10 25.33
CA GLU A 263 -7.87 -6.38 24.61
C GLU A 263 -7.20 -7.53 25.38
N GLU A 264 -6.10 -7.26 26.10
CA GLU A 264 -5.48 -8.26 26.98
C GLU A 264 -6.40 -8.64 28.14
N GLU A 265 -6.92 -7.66 28.89
CA GLU A 265 -7.82 -7.90 30.02
C GLU A 265 -9.04 -8.74 29.61
N LYS A 266 -9.65 -8.39 28.48
CA LYS A 266 -10.80 -9.12 27.93
C LYS A 266 -10.43 -10.54 27.52
N HIS A 267 -9.30 -10.73 26.85
CA HIS A 267 -8.83 -12.06 26.46
C HIS A 267 -8.50 -12.94 27.69
N GLU A 268 -8.03 -12.35 28.78
CA GLU A 268 -7.83 -13.06 30.05
C GLU A 268 -9.15 -13.43 30.73
N GLN A 269 -10.14 -12.52 30.75
CA GLN A 269 -11.49 -12.82 31.24
C GLN A 269 -12.16 -13.94 30.42
N ASP A 270 -12.06 -13.90 29.09
CA ASP A 270 -12.62 -14.94 28.22
C ASP A 270 -11.96 -16.30 28.44
N LYS A 271 -10.64 -16.31 28.70
CA LYS A 271 -9.93 -17.54 29.11
C LYS A 271 -10.39 -18.06 30.45
N LEU A 272 -10.62 -17.18 31.43
CA LEU A 272 -11.15 -17.56 32.74
C LEU A 272 -12.56 -18.16 32.60
N ASN A 273 -13.44 -17.50 31.85
CA ASN A 273 -14.82 -17.94 31.61
C ASN A 273 -14.89 -19.28 30.87
N LYS A 274 -14.00 -19.53 29.91
CA LYS A 274 -13.87 -20.84 29.24
C LYS A 274 -13.37 -21.95 30.17
N LYS A 275 -12.58 -21.61 31.18
CA LYS A 275 -12.04 -22.58 32.17
C LYS A 275 -13.08 -22.95 33.23
N ILE A 276 -14.07 -22.07 33.45
CA ILE A 276 -15.24 -22.31 34.30
C ILE A 276 -16.37 -22.86 33.42
N THR A 277 -16.22 -24.05 32.85
CA THR A 277 -17.37 -24.77 32.30
C THR A 277 -18.27 -25.22 33.44
N VAL A 278 -19.47 -24.64 33.49
CA VAL A 278 -20.52 -25.03 34.43
C VAL A 278 -21.12 -26.35 33.95
N GLU A 279 -20.38 -27.45 34.08
CA GLU A 279 -21.02 -28.75 34.17
C GLU A 279 -21.82 -28.73 35.46
N ARG A 280 -23.13 -28.47 35.30
CA ARG A 280 -24.12 -28.73 36.31
C ARG A 280 -23.95 -30.19 36.71
N SER A 281 -23.32 -30.39 37.85
CA SER A 281 -23.49 -31.59 38.67
C SER A 281 -25.00 -31.79 38.80
N GLY A 282 -25.52 -32.70 37.98
CA GLY A 282 -26.87 -33.23 38.11
C GLY A 282 -26.89 -33.99 39.42
N GLY A 283 -27.13 -33.27 40.52
CA GLY A 283 -27.41 -33.86 41.81
C GLY A 283 -28.62 -34.77 41.65
N GLY A 284 -28.40 -36.05 41.89
CA GLY A 284 -29.48 -37.01 42.00
C GLY A 284 -30.34 -36.69 43.22
N VAL A 285 -31.66 -36.89 43.05
CA VAL A 285 -32.51 -37.73 43.90
C VAL A 285 -33.59 -38.32 43.00
#